data_AF-A0A3C2BR67-F1
#
_entry.id   AF-A0A3C2BR67-F1
#
_cell.length_a   1.000
_cell.length_b   1.000
_cell.length_c   1.000
_cell.angle_alpha   90.00
_cell.angle_beta   90.00
_cell.angle_gamma   90.00
#
_symmetry.space_group_name_H-M   'P 1'
#
loop_
_entity.id
_entity.type
_entity.pdbx_description
1 polymer ?
#
loop_
_entity_poly.entity_id
_entity_poly.type
_entity_poly.pdbx_seq_one_letter_code
_entity_poly.pdbx_strand_id
1 'polypeptide(L)'
;GGGAGMVMKPEPWAQALAAVAGAGDANDGAEATEGKSAKPVLIVPSPAGERFNQALAYELAEEDQLVFACGRYEGIDERVIEWAEEHFTVRPMSLGDYVLNGGEVAVLAMVEAIGRLLPGVVGNPDSLVEESHSDGLLEYPVYTKPSSWRDRDVPAVLLSGNHGKIAQWRRHEQYRRTAERRPDLLETFDAGKLPRADRTAFADLGYDVVDGHLRVRRDAGNSNDATKGDTGTSASA
;
A
#
# COMPACT_ATOMS: atom_id res chain seq x y z
N GLY A 1 12.62 -29.63 -11.71
CA GLY A 1 13.98 -30.19 -11.85
C GLY A 1 14.53 -30.73 -10.55
N GLY A 2 13.76 -31.54 -9.81
CA GLY A 2 14.13 -31.93 -8.43
C GLY A 2 14.02 -30.77 -7.43
N GLY A 3 13.72 -31.09 -6.17
CA GLY A 3 13.44 -30.13 -5.10
C GLY A 3 12.45 -30.72 -4.09
N ALA A 4 12.47 -30.26 -2.85
CA ALA A 4 11.43 -30.60 -1.88
C ALA A 4 10.23 -29.68 -2.15
N GLY A 5 9.07 -30.25 -2.46
CA GLY A 5 7.86 -29.45 -2.73
C GLY A 5 6.95 -30.08 -3.79
N MET A 6 5.74 -29.53 -3.93
CA MET A 6 4.77 -29.90 -4.96
C MET A 6 4.42 -28.65 -5.77
N VAL A 7 4.17 -28.81 -7.07
CA VAL A 7 3.69 -27.74 -7.95
C VAL A 7 2.28 -28.09 -8.41
N MET A 8 1.37 -27.11 -8.43
CA MET A 8 0.00 -27.33 -8.87
C MET A 8 -0.02 -27.59 -10.39
N LYS A 9 -0.74 -28.64 -10.80
CA LYS A 9 -0.80 -29.07 -12.20
C LYS A 9 -1.46 -28.03 -13.10
N PRO A 10 -1.05 -27.92 -14.38
CA PRO A 10 -1.59 -26.92 -15.28
C PRO A 10 -3.06 -27.17 -15.68
N GLU A 11 -3.40 -28.41 -16.05
CA GLU A 11 -4.72 -28.72 -16.62
C GLU A 11 -5.91 -28.35 -15.70
N PRO A 12 -5.91 -28.67 -14.38
CA PRO A 12 -7.01 -28.24 -13.51
C PRO A 12 -7.16 -26.71 -13.41
N TRP A 13 -6.04 -25.97 -13.45
CA TRP A 13 -6.07 -24.51 -13.42
C TRP A 13 -6.63 -23.93 -14.72
N ALA A 14 -6.20 -24.44 -15.87
CA ALA A 14 -6.70 -23.99 -17.17
C ALA A 14 -8.22 -24.18 -17.26
N GLN A 15 -8.73 -25.34 -16.84
CA GLN A 15 -10.17 -25.63 -16.81
C GLN A 15 -10.93 -24.67 -15.87
N ALA A 16 -10.40 -24.43 -14.65
CA ALA A 16 -11.03 -23.52 -13.70
C ALA A 16 -11.06 -22.07 -14.21
N LEU A 17 -9.94 -21.59 -14.76
CA LEU A 17 -9.83 -20.24 -15.29
C LEU A 17 -10.68 -20.04 -16.55
N ALA A 18 -10.74 -21.01 -17.46
CA ALA A 18 -11.62 -20.95 -18.63
C ALA A 18 -13.10 -20.85 -18.23
N ALA A 19 -13.52 -21.63 -17.23
CA ALA A 19 -14.89 -21.57 -16.70
C ALA A 19 -15.22 -20.18 -16.12
N VAL A 20 -14.29 -19.58 -15.36
CA VAL A 20 -14.49 -18.25 -14.75
C VAL A 20 -14.43 -17.11 -15.78
N ALA A 21 -13.62 -17.26 -16.84
CA ALA A 21 -13.54 -16.29 -17.93
C ALA A 21 -14.85 -16.20 -18.75
N GLY A 22 -15.85 -17.05 -18.48
CA GLY A 22 -17.04 -17.19 -19.32
C GLY A 22 -16.74 -17.93 -20.63
N ALA A 23 -15.60 -18.62 -20.72
CA ALA A 23 -15.21 -19.47 -21.85
C ALA A 23 -15.64 -20.94 -21.65
N GLY A 24 -16.52 -21.21 -20.67
CA GLY A 24 -17.10 -22.52 -20.42
C GLY A 24 -18.01 -22.95 -21.58
N ASP A 25 -17.54 -23.94 -22.34
CA ASP A 25 -18.14 -24.56 -23.53
C ASP A 25 -18.55 -23.59 -24.65
N ALA A 26 -17.64 -23.43 -25.62
CA ALA A 26 -17.86 -22.82 -26.94
C ALA A 26 -18.84 -23.62 -27.83
N ASN A 27 -19.94 -24.12 -27.26
CA ASN A 27 -21.02 -24.83 -27.95
C ASN A 27 -22.39 -24.15 -27.83
N ASP A 28 -22.54 -23.09 -27.03
CA ASP A 28 -23.71 -22.23 -27.10
C ASP A 28 -23.34 -20.93 -27.81
N GLY A 29 -23.91 -20.76 -29.01
CA GLY A 29 -23.66 -19.66 -29.95
C GLY A 29 -24.11 -18.29 -29.44
N ALA A 30 -23.54 -17.82 -28.33
CA ALA A 30 -23.63 -16.43 -27.92
C ALA A 30 -22.74 -15.61 -28.85
N GLU A 31 -23.38 -14.92 -29.79
CA GLU A 31 -22.77 -13.92 -30.66
C GLU A 31 -21.91 -12.98 -29.81
N ALA A 32 -20.65 -12.82 -30.22
CA ALA A 32 -19.76 -11.82 -29.66
C ALA A 32 -20.41 -10.45 -29.87
N THR A 33 -21.08 -9.93 -28.84
CA THR A 33 -21.61 -8.58 -28.84
C THR A 33 -20.45 -7.62 -29.09
N GLU A 34 -20.56 -6.87 -30.19
CA GLU A 34 -19.61 -5.84 -30.59
C GLU A 34 -19.46 -4.80 -29.48
N GLY A 35 -18.37 -4.93 -28.73
CA GLY A 35 -18.05 -4.15 -27.56
C GLY A 35 -17.22 -5.00 -26.62
N LYS A 36 -15.98 -5.32 -27.00
CA LYS A 36 -15.04 -6.06 -26.12
C LYS A 36 -14.92 -5.29 -24.80
N SER A 37 -15.67 -5.72 -23.79
CA SER A 37 -15.33 -5.50 -22.39
C SER A 37 -13.85 -5.84 -22.21
N ALA A 38 -13.11 -5.02 -21.46
CA ALA A 38 -11.73 -5.33 -21.14
C ALA A 38 -11.63 -6.75 -20.54
N LYS A 39 -10.50 -7.43 -20.76
CA LYS A 39 -10.25 -8.75 -20.15
C LYS A 39 -10.40 -8.63 -18.63
N PRO A 40 -11.04 -9.59 -17.93
CA PRO A 40 -11.07 -9.60 -16.47
C PRO A 40 -9.64 -9.58 -15.91
N VAL A 41 -9.45 -8.95 -14.74
CA VAL A 41 -8.14 -8.93 -14.10
C VAL A 41 -7.95 -10.20 -13.27
N LEU A 42 -6.89 -10.95 -13.58
CA LEU A 42 -6.49 -12.13 -12.80
C LEU A 42 -5.37 -11.75 -11.84
N ILE A 43 -5.68 -11.68 -10.55
CA ILE A 43 -4.69 -11.48 -9.49
C ILE A 43 -4.12 -12.83 -9.07
N VAL A 44 -2.80 -12.94 -9.10
CA VAL A 44 -2.06 -14.13 -8.68
C VAL A 44 -1.24 -13.77 -7.43
N PRO A 45 -1.72 -14.09 -6.21
CA PRO A 45 -0.94 -13.87 -5.01
C PRO A 45 0.43 -14.53 -5.09
N SER A 46 1.49 -13.72 -5.07
CA SER A 46 2.87 -14.15 -5.21
C SER A 46 3.79 -13.19 -4.49
N PRO A 47 4.74 -13.67 -3.65
CA PRO A 47 5.71 -12.80 -3.00
C PRO A 47 6.65 -12.09 -4.00
N ALA A 48 6.74 -12.59 -5.23
CA ALA A 48 7.51 -11.98 -6.32
C ALA A 48 6.71 -10.93 -7.13
N GLY A 49 5.43 -10.72 -6.79
CA GLY A 49 4.57 -9.75 -7.46
C GLY A 49 4.74 -8.32 -6.98
N GLU A 50 4.01 -7.40 -7.62
CA GLU A 50 3.90 -6.01 -7.18
C GLU A 50 3.32 -5.96 -5.77
N ARG A 51 3.89 -5.14 -4.87
CA ARG A 51 3.38 -5.00 -3.50
C ARG A 51 2.03 -4.27 -3.50
N PHE A 52 1.00 -4.97 -3.02
CA PHE A 52 -0.34 -4.41 -2.82
C PHE A 52 -0.28 -3.21 -1.86
N ASN A 53 -0.94 -2.12 -2.25
CA ASN A 53 -0.98 -0.87 -1.50
C ASN A 53 -2.34 -0.17 -1.71
N GLN A 54 -2.57 0.93 -1.00
CA GLN A 54 -3.85 1.61 -1.03
C GLN A 54 -4.22 2.18 -2.41
N ALA A 55 -3.24 2.65 -3.19
CA ALA A 55 -3.50 3.15 -4.55
C ALA A 55 -3.97 2.02 -5.48
N LEU A 56 -3.36 0.84 -5.36
CA LEU A 56 -3.81 -0.36 -6.08
C LEU A 56 -5.20 -0.82 -5.63
N ALA A 57 -5.56 -0.64 -4.36
CA ALA A 57 -6.91 -0.95 -3.89
C ALA A 57 -7.97 -0.06 -4.57
N TYR A 58 -7.69 1.24 -4.72
CA TYR A 58 -8.56 2.17 -5.46
C TYR A 58 -8.64 1.80 -6.94
N GLU A 59 -7.51 1.53 -7.59
CA GLU A 59 -7.45 1.10 -8.99
C GLU A 59 -8.30 -0.16 -9.22
N LEU A 60 -8.09 -1.20 -8.40
CA LEU A 60 -8.81 -2.47 -8.54
C LEU A 60 -10.29 -2.38 -8.15
N ALA A 61 -10.71 -1.36 -7.41
CA ALA A 61 -12.13 -1.11 -7.10
C ALA A 61 -12.91 -0.57 -8.31
N GLU A 62 -12.20 -0.07 -9.34
CA GLU A 62 -12.80 0.39 -10.60
C GLU A 62 -12.96 -0.74 -11.64
N GLU A 63 -12.38 -1.92 -11.38
CA GLU A 63 -12.48 -3.07 -12.28
C GLU A 63 -13.84 -3.76 -12.20
N ASP A 64 -14.42 -4.07 -13.37
CA ASP A 64 -15.73 -4.75 -13.46
C ASP A 64 -15.68 -6.18 -12.88
N GLN A 65 -14.55 -6.87 -13.06
CA GLN A 65 -14.36 -8.24 -12.63
C GLN A 65 -12.91 -8.54 -12.22
N LEU A 66 -12.76 -8.94 -10.95
CA LEU A 66 -11.52 -9.50 -10.42
C LEU A 66 -11.64 -11.02 -10.26
N VAL A 67 -10.62 -11.74 -10.72
CA VAL A 67 -10.43 -13.18 -10.52
C VAL A 67 -9.17 -13.40 -9.71
N PHE A 68 -9.18 -14.36 -8.79
CA PHE A 68 -8.05 -14.63 -7.91
C PHE A 68 -7.57 -16.07 -8.03
N ALA A 69 -6.28 -16.26 -8.34
CA ALA A 69 -5.64 -17.57 -8.43
C ALA A 69 -4.81 -17.88 -7.17
N CYS A 70 -5.47 -18.42 -6.14
CA CYS A 70 -4.82 -18.80 -4.89
C CYS A 70 -3.88 -20.01 -5.06
N GLY A 71 -2.59 -19.74 -5.26
CA GLY A 71 -1.55 -20.77 -5.25
C GLY A 71 -1.36 -21.43 -3.88
N ARG A 72 -0.88 -22.68 -3.91
CA ARG A 72 -0.47 -23.50 -2.76
C ARG A 72 0.84 -24.21 -3.08
N TYR A 73 1.45 -24.81 -2.05
CA TYR A 73 2.72 -25.53 -2.18
C TYR A 73 3.82 -24.60 -2.72
N GLU A 74 4.60 -25.02 -3.72
CA GLU A 74 5.59 -24.15 -4.38
C GLU A 74 4.95 -23.17 -5.39
N GLY A 75 3.64 -23.30 -5.64
CA GLY A 75 2.89 -22.41 -6.52
C GLY A 75 2.21 -23.13 -7.69
N ILE A 76 1.73 -22.29 -8.61
CA ILE A 76 1.09 -22.69 -9.86
C ILE A 76 2.18 -22.91 -10.91
N ASP A 77 2.02 -23.91 -11.77
CA ASP A 77 2.92 -24.10 -12.93
C ASP A 77 2.94 -22.82 -13.78
N GLU A 78 4.13 -22.26 -14.04
CA GLU A 78 4.31 -20.96 -14.72
C GLU A 78 3.58 -20.87 -16.07
N ARG A 79 3.50 -22.00 -16.80
CA ARG A 79 2.81 -22.06 -18.10
C ARG A 79 1.32 -21.75 -18.00
N VAL A 80 0.70 -21.96 -16.83
CA VAL A 80 -0.69 -21.56 -16.58
C VAL A 80 -0.80 -20.04 -16.53
N ILE A 81 0.19 -19.38 -15.92
CA ILE A 81 0.21 -17.93 -15.78
C ILE A 81 0.40 -17.30 -17.16
N GLU A 82 1.37 -17.80 -17.94
CA GLU A 82 1.59 -17.42 -19.34
C GLU A 82 0.34 -17.64 -20.21
N TRP A 83 -0.31 -18.81 -20.10
CA TRP A 83 -1.54 -19.12 -20.83
C TRP A 83 -2.72 -18.24 -20.41
N ALA A 84 -2.81 -17.88 -19.13
CA ALA A 84 -3.89 -17.04 -18.62
C ALA A 84 -3.86 -15.62 -19.22
N GLU A 85 -2.71 -15.12 -19.66
CA GLU A 85 -2.60 -13.83 -20.35
C GLU A 85 -3.41 -13.76 -21.65
N GLU A 86 -3.72 -14.90 -22.27
CA GLU A 86 -4.60 -14.96 -23.45
C GLU A 86 -6.03 -14.50 -23.12
N HIS A 87 -6.49 -14.72 -21.88
CA HIS A 87 -7.88 -14.54 -21.46
C HIS A 87 -8.06 -13.43 -20.41
N PHE A 88 -7.01 -13.13 -19.64
CA PHE A 88 -7.03 -12.20 -18.50
C PHE A 88 -5.96 -11.12 -18.63
N THR A 89 -6.16 -10.02 -17.91
CA THR A 89 -5.06 -9.12 -17.53
C THR A 89 -4.41 -9.69 -16.27
N VAL A 90 -3.28 -10.38 -16.41
CA VAL A 90 -2.65 -11.12 -15.30
C VAL A 90 -1.76 -10.19 -14.47
N ARG A 91 -1.96 -10.18 -13.15
CA ARG A 91 -1.21 -9.37 -12.19
C ARG A 91 -0.71 -10.21 -11.02
N PRO A 92 0.56 -10.61 -11.00
CA PRO A 92 1.20 -11.14 -9.80
C PRO A 92 1.24 -10.06 -8.71
N MET A 93 0.77 -10.38 -7.51
CA MET A 93 0.65 -9.39 -6.43
C MET A 93 1.10 -9.94 -5.08
N SER A 94 1.97 -9.18 -4.40
CA SER A 94 2.52 -9.51 -3.09
C SER A 94 1.78 -8.78 -1.98
N LEU A 95 1.49 -9.47 -0.87
CA LEU A 95 0.97 -8.83 0.34
C LEU A 95 2.10 -8.18 1.19
N GLY A 96 3.35 -8.52 0.92
CA GLY A 96 4.51 -8.00 1.65
C GLY A 96 5.73 -8.92 1.56
N ASP A 97 6.86 -8.51 2.17
CA ASP A 97 8.12 -9.26 2.09
C ASP A 97 8.17 -10.38 3.14
N TYR A 98 7.28 -11.35 2.98
CA TYR A 98 7.19 -12.56 3.79
C TYR A 98 6.46 -13.65 3.01
N VAL A 99 6.53 -14.89 3.50
CA VAL A 99 5.94 -16.06 2.83
C VAL A 99 4.76 -16.58 3.63
N LEU A 100 3.66 -16.88 2.93
CA LEU A 100 2.46 -17.52 3.47
C LEU A 100 2.31 -18.93 2.91
N ASN A 101 1.54 -19.78 3.60
CA ASN A 101 1.27 -21.16 3.15
C ASN A 101 0.38 -21.26 1.88
N GLY A 102 -0.22 -20.16 1.46
CA GLY A 102 -1.15 -20.10 0.34
C GLY A 102 -1.66 -18.68 0.10
N GLY A 103 -2.21 -18.47 -1.10
CA GLY A 103 -2.71 -17.18 -1.54
C GLY A 103 -3.99 -16.70 -0.85
N GLU A 104 -4.71 -17.57 -0.12
CA GLU A 104 -6.06 -17.26 0.37
C GLU A 104 -6.09 -16.09 1.36
N VAL A 105 -5.11 -15.98 2.25
CA VAL A 105 -5.03 -14.86 3.20
C VAL A 105 -4.72 -13.55 2.47
N ALA A 106 -3.90 -13.59 1.42
CA ALA A 106 -3.63 -12.42 0.58
C ALA A 106 -4.89 -11.97 -0.16
N VAL A 107 -5.66 -12.90 -0.72
CA VAL A 107 -6.93 -12.59 -1.38
C VAL A 107 -7.95 -12.01 -0.39
N LEU A 108 -8.09 -12.57 0.81
CA LEU A 108 -9.00 -12.03 1.82
C LEU A 108 -8.65 -10.58 2.18
N ALA A 109 -7.36 -10.27 2.34
CA ALA A 109 -6.90 -8.91 2.62
C ALA A 109 -7.16 -7.95 1.44
N MET A 110 -6.87 -8.38 0.20
CA MET A 110 -7.13 -7.59 -1.00
C MET A 110 -8.62 -7.33 -1.20
N VAL A 111 -9.47 -8.36 -1.09
CA VAL A 111 -10.93 -8.24 -1.24
C VAL A 111 -11.52 -7.32 -0.19
N GLU A 112 -11.05 -7.37 1.06
CA GLU A 112 -11.51 -6.43 2.10
C GLU A 112 -11.13 -4.99 1.77
N ALA A 113 -9.87 -4.74 1.41
CA ALA A 113 -9.37 -3.40 1.09
C ALA A 113 -9.99 -2.80 -0.18
N ILE A 114 -10.28 -3.62 -1.19
CA ILE A 114 -10.93 -3.21 -2.44
C ILE A 114 -12.45 -3.03 -2.22
N GLY A 115 -13.10 -4.04 -1.64
CA GLY A 115 -14.55 -4.08 -1.50
C GLY A 115 -15.11 -2.94 -0.65
N ARG A 116 -14.38 -2.48 0.37
CA ARG A 116 -14.78 -1.32 1.18
C ARG A 116 -14.83 0.01 0.42
N LEU A 117 -14.16 0.11 -0.73
CA LEU A 117 -14.14 1.32 -1.55
C LEU A 117 -15.36 1.40 -2.50
N LEU A 118 -16.12 0.31 -2.63
CA LEU A 118 -17.30 0.28 -3.48
C LEU A 118 -18.42 1.19 -2.94
N PRO A 119 -19.14 1.91 -3.81
CA PRO A 119 -20.23 2.78 -3.41
C PRO A 119 -21.28 2.06 -2.54
N GLY A 120 -21.56 2.62 -1.37
CA GLY A 120 -22.57 2.11 -0.43
C GLY A 120 -22.06 1.07 0.58
N VAL A 121 -20.80 0.64 0.52
CA VAL A 121 -20.22 -0.27 1.52
C VAL A 121 -19.85 0.47 2.81
N VAL A 122 -19.11 1.57 2.69
CA VAL A 122 -18.79 2.44 3.83
C VAL A 122 -19.88 3.49 4.02
N GLY A 123 -20.44 3.56 5.22
CA GLY A 123 -21.61 4.40 5.50
C GLY A 123 -21.36 5.91 5.44
N ASN A 124 -20.14 6.37 5.74
CA ASN A 124 -19.74 7.77 5.57
C ASN A 124 -18.54 7.87 4.62
N PRO A 125 -18.72 8.37 3.38
CA PRO A 125 -17.63 8.52 2.42
C PRO A 125 -16.48 9.40 2.93
N ASP A 126 -16.75 10.39 3.78
CA ASP A 126 -15.71 11.25 4.36
C ASP A 126 -14.72 10.45 5.23
N SER A 127 -15.12 9.28 5.74
CA SER A 127 -14.21 8.39 6.47
C SER A 127 -13.09 7.84 5.59
N LEU A 128 -13.32 7.64 4.30
CA LEU A 128 -12.28 7.17 3.37
C LEU A 128 -11.20 8.25 3.11
N VAL A 129 -11.57 9.53 3.25
CA VAL A 129 -10.68 10.66 2.99
C VAL A 129 -9.68 10.89 4.12
N GLU A 130 -10.09 10.67 5.37
CA GLU A 130 -9.25 10.92 6.55
C GLU A 130 -8.40 9.71 7.01
N GLU A 131 -8.43 8.60 6.26
CA GLU A 131 -7.74 7.36 6.61
C GLU A 131 -6.26 7.35 6.25
N SER A 132 -5.52 6.41 6.88
CA SER A 132 -4.10 6.21 6.58
C SER A 132 -3.90 5.85 5.11
N HIS A 133 -2.87 6.44 4.49
CA HIS A 133 -2.45 6.26 3.10
C HIS A 133 -3.33 6.94 2.04
N SER A 134 -4.50 7.50 2.37
CA SER A 134 -5.35 8.23 1.41
C SER A 134 -4.69 9.49 0.85
N ASP A 135 -3.90 10.20 1.66
CA ASP A 135 -3.11 11.37 1.28
C ASP A 135 -1.59 11.12 1.36
N GLY A 136 -1.18 9.85 1.48
CA GLY A 136 0.21 9.43 1.66
C GLY A 136 0.72 9.47 3.10
N LEU A 137 -0.10 9.86 4.09
CA LEU A 137 0.30 9.93 5.50
C LEU A 137 -0.49 8.95 6.39
N LEU A 138 -0.08 8.79 7.65
CA LEU A 138 -0.82 7.98 8.63
C LEU A 138 -1.92 8.80 9.32
N GLU A 139 -3.07 8.19 9.60
CA GLU A 139 -4.14 8.82 10.35
C GLU A 139 -3.69 9.27 11.76
N TYR A 140 -4.24 10.39 12.21
CA TYR A 140 -4.07 10.91 13.57
C TYR A 140 -4.59 9.93 14.65
N PRO A 141 -4.22 10.09 15.93
CA PRO A 141 -4.73 9.22 16.99
C PRO A 141 -6.21 9.48 17.27
N VAL A 142 -6.98 8.40 17.41
CA VAL A 142 -8.43 8.43 17.61
C VAL A 142 -8.75 8.21 19.09
N TYR A 143 -9.72 8.97 19.60
CA TYR A 143 -10.18 8.91 20.99
C TYR A 143 -11.70 8.77 21.01
N THR A 144 -12.20 8.05 22.01
CA THR A 144 -13.64 7.90 22.27
C THR A 144 -13.91 7.99 23.77
N LYS A 145 -15.18 7.94 24.16
CA LYS A 145 -15.59 7.94 25.57
C LYS A 145 -15.04 6.69 26.30
N PRO A 146 -14.72 6.80 27.61
CA PRO A 146 -14.81 7.98 28.47
C PRO A 146 -13.68 8.99 28.23
N SER A 147 -13.86 10.24 28.67
CA SER A 147 -12.86 11.31 28.49
C SER A 147 -11.56 11.11 29.28
N SER A 148 -11.55 10.21 30.27
CA SER A 148 -10.37 9.78 31.01
C SER A 148 -10.46 8.28 31.26
N TRP A 149 -9.39 7.55 30.97
CA TRP A 149 -9.30 6.11 31.21
C TRP A 149 -7.92 5.77 31.79
N ARG A 150 -7.88 5.29 33.04
CA ARG A 150 -6.63 4.93 33.75
C ARG A 150 -5.59 6.07 33.71
N ASP A 151 -5.99 7.25 34.16
CA ASP A 151 -5.15 8.47 34.19
C ASP A 151 -4.60 8.88 32.82
N ARG A 152 -5.32 8.52 31.73
CA ARG A 152 -5.03 8.95 30.35
C ARG A 152 -6.21 9.77 29.87
N ASP A 153 -6.04 11.08 29.90
CA ASP A 153 -7.05 12.02 29.45
C ASP A 153 -7.05 12.14 27.93
N VAL A 154 -8.24 12.30 27.36
CA VAL A 154 -8.40 12.76 25.98
C VAL A 154 -7.80 14.17 25.86
N PRO A 155 -7.02 14.48 24.81
CA PRO A 155 -6.49 15.83 24.59
C PRO A 155 -7.57 16.90 24.71
N ALA A 156 -7.34 17.92 25.55
CA ALA A 156 -8.35 18.94 25.86
C ALA A 156 -8.90 19.66 24.63
N VAL A 157 -8.10 19.78 23.56
CA VAL A 157 -8.53 20.35 22.27
C VAL A 157 -9.69 19.56 21.65
N LEU A 158 -9.72 18.23 21.79
CA LEU A 158 -10.79 17.38 21.28
C LEU A 158 -12.09 17.52 22.08
N LEU A 159 -12.01 18.04 23.30
CA LEU A 159 -13.17 18.33 24.15
C LEU A 159 -13.69 19.76 24.00
N SER A 160 -13.03 20.60 23.18
CA SER A 160 -13.30 22.03 23.12
C SER A 160 -14.51 22.43 22.27
N GLY A 161 -15.01 21.52 21.41
CA GLY A 161 -16.03 21.83 20.39
C GLY A 161 -15.55 22.77 19.27
N ASN A 162 -14.29 23.21 19.28
CA ASN A 162 -13.75 24.08 18.25
C ASN A 162 -13.24 23.25 17.06
N HIS A 163 -14.10 23.09 16.05
CA HIS A 163 -13.80 22.30 14.85
C HIS A 163 -12.49 22.71 14.15
N GLY A 164 -12.19 24.02 14.08
CA GLY A 164 -10.95 24.50 13.45
C GLY A 164 -9.69 24.08 14.22
N LYS A 165 -9.70 24.20 15.55
CA LYS A 165 -8.58 23.74 16.40
C LYS A 165 -8.43 22.22 16.36
N ILE A 166 -9.55 21.49 16.30
CA ILE A 166 -9.55 20.02 16.20
C ILE A 166 -8.95 19.58 14.87
N ALA A 167 -9.37 20.17 13.75
CA ALA A 167 -8.84 19.85 12.43
C ALA A 167 -7.33 20.15 12.34
N GLN A 168 -6.88 21.30 12.85
CA GLN A 168 -5.46 21.63 12.90
C GLN A 168 -4.67 20.62 13.75
N TRP A 169 -5.18 20.29 14.93
CA TRP A 169 -4.53 19.32 15.82
C TRP A 169 -4.42 17.94 15.17
N ARG A 170 -5.49 17.46 14.53
CA ARG A 170 -5.51 16.19 13.78
C ARG A 170 -4.44 16.17 12.70
N ARG A 171 -4.35 17.22 11.89
CA ARG A 171 -3.35 17.35 10.82
C ARG A 171 -1.92 17.32 11.36
N HIS A 172 -1.65 18.08 12.43
CA HIS A 172 -0.32 18.07 13.06
C HIS A 172 0.03 16.69 13.66
N GLU A 173 -0.94 15.99 14.24
CA GLU A 173 -0.72 14.64 14.78
C GLU A 173 -0.50 13.58 13.69
N GLN A 174 -1.17 13.71 12.54
CA GLN A 174 -0.87 12.90 11.35
C GLN A 174 0.61 13.08 10.93
N TYR A 175 1.12 14.32 10.90
CA TYR A 175 2.53 14.61 10.58
C TYR A 175 3.47 13.97 11.60
N ARG A 176 3.22 14.22 12.89
CA ARG A 176 4.03 13.68 13.98
C ARG A 176 4.07 12.15 13.95
N ARG A 177 2.90 11.51 13.84
CA ARG A 177 2.79 10.04 13.83
C ARG A 177 3.46 9.42 12.60
N THR A 178 3.35 10.07 11.44
CA THR A 178 4.01 9.60 10.22
C THR A 178 5.53 9.72 10.36
N ALA A 179 6.05 10.87 10.81
CA ALA A 179 7.47 11.06 11.05
C ALA A 179 8.05 10.05 12.06
N GLU A 180 7.29 9.69 13.09
CA GLU A 180 7.72 8.74 14.13
C GLU A 180 7.67 7.27 13.68
N ARG A 181 6.64 6.87 12.93
CA ARG A 181 6.34 5.44 12.68
C ARG A 181 6.68 4.98 11.27
N ARG A 182 6.54 5.88 10.30
CA ARG A 182 6.72 5.62 8.86
C ARG A 182 7.37 6.83 8.19
N PRO A 183 8.60 7.21 8.62
CA PRO A 183 9.31 8.35 8.02
C PRO A 183 9.55 8.15 6.52
N ASP A 184 9.59 6.91 6.05
CA ASP A 184 9.67 6.55 4.63
C ASP A 184 8.51 7.12 3.79
N LEU A 185 7.31 7.27 4.37
CA LEU A 185 6.18 7.89 3.68
C LEU A 185 6.39 9.39 3.42
N LEU A 186 7.22 10.05 4.23
CA LEU A 186 7.52 11.48 4.05
C LEU A 186 8.49 11.73 2.89
N GLU A 187 9.26 10.72 2.46
CA GLU A 187 10.20 10.86 1.35
C GLU A 187 9.50 11.07 0.01
N THR A 188 8.33 10.44 -0.16
CA THR A 188 7.50 10.51 -1.37
C THR A 188 6.34 11.50 -1.26
N PHE A 189 6.13 12.08 -0.08
CA PHE A 189 5.06 13.05 0.16
C PHE A 189 5.30 14.38 -0.57
N ASP A 190 4.32 14.84 -1.37
CA ASP A 190 4.36 16.15 -2.04
C ASP A 190 4.07 17.27 -1.03
N ALA A 191 5.12 17.97 -0.64
CA ALA A 191 5.07 19.13 0.25
C ALA A 191 5.04 20.47 -0.51
N GLY A 192 5.03 20.46 -1.84
CA GLY A 192 5.13 21.64 -2.70
C GLY A 192 4.02 22.65 -2.46
N LYS A 193 2.81 22.18 -2.16
CA LYS A 193 1.61 23.02 -1.96
C LYS A 193 1.22 23.21 -0.49
N LEU A 194 2.05 22.81 0.46
CA LEU A 194 1.73 22.96 1.87
C LEU A 194 1.56 24.45 2.26
N PRO A 195 0.47 24.81 2.95
CA PRO A 195 0.33 26.08 3.65
C PRO A 195 1.50 26.36 4.59
N ARG A 196 1.73 27.64 4.89
CA ARG A 196 2.81 28.06 5.80
C ARG A 196 2.73 27.40 7.17
N ALA A 197 1.52 27.23 7.73
CA ALA A 197 1.33 26.61 9.03
C ALA A 197 1.82 25.15 9.06
N ASP A 198 1.53 24.38 8.01
CA ASP A 198 1.95 22.98 7.91
C ASP A 198 3.46 22.85 7.71
N ARG A 199 4.07 23.76 6.94
CA ARG A 199 5.54 23.83 6.82
C ARG A 199 6.20 24.09 8.17
N THR A 200 5.61 24.96 8.99
CA THR A 200 6.09 25.18 10.37
C THR A 200 5.94 23.92 11.21
N ALA A 201 4.82 23.21 11.13
CA ALA A 201 4.64 21.94 11.86
C ALA A 201 5.69 20.89 11.47
N PHE A 202 6.02 20.75 10.18
CA PHE A 202 7.11 19.87 9.74
C PHE A 202 8.50 20.37 10.17
N ALA A 203 8.73 21.68 10.16
CA ALA A 203 9.98 22.28 10.64
C ALA A 203 10.24 22.00 12.13
N ASP A 204 9.18 21.98 12.95
CA ASP A 204 9.25 21.61 14.37
C ASP A 204 9.54 20.11 14.56
N LEU A 205 9.17 19.28 13.58
CA LEU A 205 9.50 17.84 13.52
C LEU A 205 10.88 17.56 12.90
N GLY A 206 11.65 18.61 12.55
CA GLY A 206 12.99 18.46 11.97
C GLY A 206 13.02 18.23 10.46
N TYR A 207 11.95 18.60 9.73
CA TYR A 207 11.89 18.50 8.27
C TYR A 207 11.83 19.88 7.61
N ASP A 208 12.58 20.06 6.53
CA ASP A 208 12.50 21.23 5.65
C ASP A 208 11.88 20.84 4.30
N VAL A 209 11.14 21.75 3.68
CA VAL A 209 10.63 21.55 2.31
C VAL A 209 11.67 22.04 1.32
N VAL A 210 12.25 21.12 0.55
CA VAL A 210 13.25 21.39 -0.49
C VAL A 210 12.74 20.82 -1.81
N ASP A 211 12.64 21.67 -2.84
CA ASP A 211 12.14 21.30 -4.17
C ASP A 211 10.77 20.61 -4.15
N GLY A 212 9.91 20.98 -3.20
CA GLY A 212 8.58 20.39 -3.04
C GLY A 212 8.52 19.09 -2.25
N HIS A 213 9.65 18.61 -1.71
CA HIS A 213 9.71 17.38 -0.92
C HIS A 213 10.20 17.64 0.51
N LEU A 214 9.81 16.79 1.45
CA LEU A 214 10.33 16.87 2.83
C LEU A 214 11.73 16.26 2.90
N ARG A 215 12.66 16.98 3.53
CA ARG A 215 14.02 16.52 3.79
C ARG A 215 14.33 16.69 5.26
N VAL A 216 14.96 15.69 5.86
CA VAL A 216 15.47 15.80 7.23
C VAL A 216 16.47 16.95 7.29
N ARG A 217 16.25 17.89 8.21
CA ARG A 217 17.16 19.00 8.46
C ARG A 217 18.49 18.43 8.91
N ARG A 218 19.54 18.64 8.14
CA ARG A 218 20.90 18.33 8.58
C ARG A 218 21.27 19.35 9.65
N ASP A 219 21.64 18.87 10.83
CA ASP A 219 22.20 19.75 11.86
C ASP A 219 23.39 20.50 11.26
N ALA A 220 23.33 21.84 11.32
CA ALA A 220 24.48 22.70 11.05
C ALA A 220 25.48 22.54 12.21
N GLY A 221 26.14 21.38 12.30
CA GLY A 221 26.96 21.09 13.47
C GLY A 221 27.48 19.66 13.60
N ASN A 222 28.04 19.06 12.55
CA ASN A 222 29.17 18.13 12.72
C ASN A 222 29.94 17.89 11.42
N SER A 223 30.54 18.96 10.85
CA SER A 223 31.64 18.81 9.90
C SER A 223 32.96 18.89 10.67
N ASN A 224 33.27 17.84 11.42
CA ASN A 224 34.62 17.62 11.92
C ASN A 224 34.84 16.13 12.16
N ASP A 225 35.05 15.38 11.08
CA ASP A 225 35.85 14.16 11.18
C ASP A 225 36.90 14.09 10.05
N ALA A 226 38.11 14.35 10.51
CA ALA A 226 39.44 14.06 10.02
C ALA A 226 39.60 13.33 8.67
N THR A 227 39.95 14.10 7.64
CA THR A 227 41.06 13.72 6.73
C THR A 227 42.29 14.56 7.06
N LYS A 228 42.94 14.24 8.19
CA LYS A 228 44.38 14.48 8.33
C LYS A 228 45.08 13.22 7.83
N GLY A 229 45.29 13.17 6.52
CA GLY A 229 46.35 12.33 5.94
C GLY A 229 47.68 12.93 6.37
N ASP A 230 48.28 12.37 7.40
CA ASP A 230 49.61 12.75 7.84
C ASP A 230 50.63 12.30 6.78
N THR A 231 51.22 13.28 6.13
CA THR A 231 52.41 13.17 5.29
C THR A 231 53.63 13.10 6.19
N GLY A 232 54.32 11.96 6.27
CA GLY A 232 55.52 11.83 7.11
C GLY A 232 56.40 10.63 6.78
N THR A 233 57.29 10.80 5.80
CA THR A 233 58.40 9.93 5.41
C THR A 233 59.55 9.92 6.43
N SER A 234 60.13 8.76 6.78
CA SER A 234 61.60 8.48 6.96
C SER A 234 61.79 7.14 7.71
N ALA A 235 62.36 6.07 7.12
CA ALA A 235 63.79 5.77 6.88
C ALA A 235 64.46 4.92 7.99
N SER A 236 64.98 3.75 7.57
CA SER A 236 66.10 2.93 8.08
C SER A 236 66.16 2.48 9.55
N ALA A 237 66.09 1.16 9.77
CA ALA A 237 67.25 0.26 9.99
C ALA A 237 66.77 -1.21 9.99
#